data_AF-A0A3P7IKU0-F1
#
_entry.id   AF-A0A3P7IKU0-F1
#
_cell.length_a   1.000
_cell.length_b   1.000
_cell.length_c   1.000
_cell.angle_alpha   90.00
_cell.angle_beta   90.00
_cell.angle_gamma   90.00
#
_symmetry.space_group_name_H-M   'P 1'
#
loop_
_entity.id
_entity.type
_entity.pdbx_description
1 polymer ?
#
loop_
_entity_poly.entity_id
_entity_poly.type
_entity_poly.pdbx_seq_one_letter_code
_entity_poly.pdbx_strand_id
1 'polypeptide(L)'
;GITPICVPTGVKHLHHAAVKFDIGVYFEANGHGTVVFSEKFDRVIRNAEQTNDAIKRLKLFSKVINEVVGDAMADLLIVELLLRWYGYSIESWEHDLYNDAPNVQLKIPVADRSKFKTTYEETTLLEPKGVQEKIDAFVSKYCGARAFVRPSGTENIVRVYAEAQDPKEAATLADDIACIIRELN
;
A
#
# COMPACT_ATOMS: atom_id res chain seq x y z
N GLY A 1 -14.88 -10.13 5.83
CA GLY A 1 -14.09 -9.00 5.27
C GLY A 1 -13.39 -9.45 4.00
N ILE A 2 -12.73 -8.52 3.30
CA ILE A 2 -11.85 -8.80 2.17
C ILE A 2 -10.43 -8.97 2.71
N THR A 3 -9.72 -10.03 2.33
CA THR A 3 -8.32 -10.25 2.75
C THR A 3 -7.37 -9.57 1.76
N PRO A 4 -6.53 -8.60 2.20
CA PRO A 4 -5.56 -7.95 1.31
C PRO A 4 -4.40 -8.88 0.97
N ILE A 5 -3.75 -8.63 -0.17
CA ILE A 5 -2.50 -9.29 -0.58
C ILE A 5 -1.37 -8.27 -0.55
N CYS A 6 -0.30 -8.58 0.18
CA CYS A 6 0.92 -7.79 0.16
C CYS A 6 1.85 -8.28 -0.94
N VAL A 7 2.45 -7.36 -1.68
CA VAL A 7 3.42 -7.63 -2.75
C VAL A 7 4.58 -6.63 -2.64
N PRO A 8 5.74 -6.92 -3.24
CA PRO A 8 6.82 -5.94 -3.33
C PRO A 8 6.34 -4.64 -3.98
N THR A 9 7.01 -3.54 -3.64
CA THR A 9 6.64 -2.21 -4.15
C THR A 9 6.82 -2.14 -5.66
N GLY A 10 5.95 -1.37 -6.31
CA GLY A 10 5.97 -1.15 -7.74
C GLY A 10 4.72 -1.70 -8.39
N VAL A 11 4.12 -0.86 -9.22
CA VAL A 11 2.84 -1.09 -9.91
C VAL A 11 2.81 -2.39 -10.71
N LYS A 12 3.97 -2.86 -11.19
CA LYS A 12 4.10 -4.16 -11.88
C LYS A 12 3.69 -5.33 -10.98
N HIS A 13 4.13 -5.34 -9.72
CA HIS A 13 3.82 -6.40 -8.77
C HIS A 13 2.36 -6.34 -8.33
N LEU A 14 1.88 -5.12 -8.03
CA LEU A 14 0.47 -4.86 -7.69
C LEU A 14 -0.47 -5.30 -8.80
N HIS A 15 -0.22 -4.88 -10.04
CA HIS A 15 -1.02 -5.26 -11.19
C HIS A 15 -1.03 -6.76 -11.41
N HIS A 16 0.12 -7.44 -11.34
CA HIS A 16 0.21 -8.89 -11.49
C HIS A 16 -0.57 -9.67 -10.42
N ALA A 17 -0.68 -9.14 -9.20
CA ALA A 17 -1.55 -9.72 -8.16
C ALA A 17 -3.03 -9.39 -8.40
N ALA A 18 -3.35 -8.16 -8.78
CA ALA A 18 -4.71 -7.67 -8.94
C ALA A 18 -5.48 -8.41 -10.06
N VAL A 19 -4.82 -8.76 -11.18
CA VAL A 19 -5.44 -9.48 -12.29
C VAL A 19 -5.89 -10.91 -11.96
N LYS A 20 -5.53 -11.44 -10.77
CA LYS A 20 -5.98 -12.75 -10.29
C LYS A 20 -7.39 -12.71 -9.68
N PHE A 21 -7.97 -11.53 -9.53
CA PHE A 21 -9.28 -11.31 -8.94
C PHE A 21 -10.32 -10.90 -9.98
N ASP A 22 -11.60 -11.16 -9.69
CA ASP A 22 -12.69 -10.70 -10.56
C ASP A 22 -12.73 -9.16 -10.66
N ILE A 23 -12.44 -8.50 -9.54
CA ILE A 23 -12.23 -7.05 -9.36
C ILE A 23 -10.98 -6.89 -8.50
N GLY A 24 -9.89 -6.38 -9.06
CA GLY A 24 -8.64 -6.17 -8.36
C GLY A 24 -8.39 -4.69 -8.10
N VAL A 25 -8.46 -4.25 -6.85
CA VAL A 25 -8.14 -2.87 -6.44
C VAL A 25 -6.70 -2.82 -5.96
N TYR A 26 -5.88 -1.93 -6.52
CA TYR A 26 -4.51 -1.73 -6.04
C TYR A 26 -4.12 -0.25 -6.04
N PHE A 27 -3.57 0.20 -4.92
CA PHE A 27 -3.01 1.55 -4.76
C PHE A 27 -1.75 1.47 -3.88
N GLU A 28 -0.74 2.26 -4.23
CA GLU A 28 0.38 2.60 -3.36
C GLU A 28 0.04 3.84 -2.54
N ALA A 29 0.61 3.97 -1.34
CA ALA A 29 0.39 5.13 -0.47
C ALA A 29 0.84 6.48 -1.10
N ASN A 30 1.62 6.44 -2.18
CA ASN A 30 2.00 7.63 -2.96
C ASN A 30 0.88 8.13 -3.90
N GLY A 31 -0.26 7.43 -3.96
CA GLY A 31 -1.41 7.74 -4.81
C GLY A 31 -1.46 6.99 -6.14
N HIS A 32 -0.42 6.24 -6.53
CA HIS A 32 -0.44 5.47 -7.78
C HIS A 32 -1.28 4.20 -7.62
N GLY A 33 -2.34 4.06 -8.40
CA GLY A 33 -3.14 2.85 -8.43
C GLY A 33 -4.24 2.88 -9.47
N THR A 34 -4.96 1.76 -9.58
CA THR A 34 -6.21 1.68 -10.34
C THR A 34 -6.97 0.41 -9.93
N VAL A 35 -8.09 0.14 -10.60
CA VAL A 35 -8.88 -1.09 -10.48
C VAL A 35 -8.87 -1.84 -11.81
N VAL A 36 -8.64 -3.15 -11.76
CA VAL A 36 -8.70 -4.03 -12.93
C VAL A 36 -9.88 -4.98 -12.83
N PHE A 37 -10.44 -5.34 -13.98
CA PHE A 37 -11.59 -6.22 -14.08
C PHE A 37 -11.26 -7.47 -14.89
N SER A 38 -11.72 -8.63 -14.43
CA SER A 38 -11.51 -9.91 -15.14
C SER A 38 -12.43 -10.07 -16.36
N GLU A 39 -12.12 -11.03 -17.23
CA GLU A 39 -13.03 -11.47 -18.31
C GLU A 39 -14.41 -11.92 -17.79
N LYS A 40 -14.44 -12.50 -16.57
CA LYS A 40 -15.69 -12.88 -15.93
C LYS A 40 -16.52 -11.65 -15.55
N PHE A 41 -15.89 -10.59 -15.03
CA PHE A 41 -16.56 -9.31 -14.77
C PHE A 41 -17.13 -8.73 -16.07
N ASP A 42 -16.37 -8.76 -17.15
CA ASP A 42 -16.85 -8.27 -18.45
C ASP A 42 -18.08 -9.03 -18.92
N ARG A 43 -18.07 -10.36 -18.86
CA ARG A 43 -19.21 -11.20 -19.25
C ARG A 43 -20.45 -10.94 -18.38
N VAL A 44 -20.28 -10.81 -17.07
CA VAL A 44 -21.39 -10.76 -16.10
C VAL A 44 -21.93 -9.34 -15.87
N ILE A 45 -21.09 -8.32 -16.05
CA ILE A 45 -21.45 -6.93 -15.73
C ILE A 45 -21.41 -6.04 -16.97
N ARG A 46 -20.30 -5.99 -17.70
CA ARG A 46 -20.16 -5.06 -18.82
C ARG A 46 -21.02 -5.44 -20.02
N ASN A 47 -21.06 -6.74 -20.33
CA ASN A 47 -21.72 -7.28 -21.51
C ASN A 47 -23.11 -7.87 -21.20
N ALA A 48 -23.48 -7.97 -19.92
CA ALA A 48 -24.80 -8.43 -19.54
C ALA A 48 -25.88 -7.39 -19.88
N GLU A 49 -27.08 -7.89 -20.18
CA GLU A 49 -28.28 -7.06 -20.22
C GLU A 49 -28.50 -6.39 -18.86
N GLN A 50 -29.00 -5.16 -18.89
CA GLN A 50 -29.11 -4.32 -17.71
C GLN A 50 -30.37 -4.72 -16.94
N THR A 51 -30.26 -5.79 -16.16
CA THR A 51 -31.39 -6.39 -15.45
C THR A 51 -31.80 -5.63 -14.20
N ASN A 52 -30.90 -4.81 -13.64
CA ASN A 52 -31.19 -3.91 -12.52
C ASN A 52 -30.23 -2.71 -12.48
N ASP A 53 -30.59 -1.70 -11.68
CA ASP A 53 -29.81 -0.48 -11.53
C ASP A 53 -28.42 -0.71 -10.93
N ALA A 54 -28.22 -1.72 -10.08
CA ALA A 54 -26.92 -1.99 -9.47
C ALA A 54 -25.89 -2.45 -10.51
N ILE A 55 -26.29 -3.37 -11.39
CA ILE A 55 -25.45 -3.82 -12.52
C ILE A 55 -25.17 -2.64 -13.47
N LYS A 56 -26.18 -1.80 -13.73
CA LYS A 56 -26.01 -0.59 -14.54
C LYS A 56 -25.01 0.39 -13.94
N ARG A 57 -25.09 0.65 -12.64
CA ARG A 57 -24.15 1.51 -11.93
C ARG A 57 -22.74 0.92 -11.95
N LEU A 58 -22.57 -0.35 -11.61
CA LEU A 58 -21.25 -0.99 -11.57
C LEU A 58 -20.60 -1.04 -12.96
N LYS A 59 -21.38 -1.31 -14.01
CA LYS A 59 -20.93 -1.20 -15.40
C LYS A 59 -20.45 0.21 -15.74
N LEU A 60 -21.25 1.23 -15.44
CA LEU A 60 -20.88 2.63 -15.74
C LEU A 60 -19.66 3.08 -14.92
N PHE A 61 -19.59 2.71 -13.65
CA PHE A 61 -18.46 2.96 -12.77
C PHE A 61 -17.17 2.35 -13.33
N SER A 62 -17.22 1.09 -13.78
CA SER A 62 -16.07 0.42 -14.39
C SER A 62 -15.58 1.05 -15.69
N LYS A 63 -16.35 1.96 -16.33
CA LYS A 63 -15.94 2.68 -17.54
C LYS A 63 -15.23 4.00 -17.27
N VAL A 64 -15.34 4.53 -16.05
CA VAL A 64 -14.62 5.75 -15.65
C VAL A 64 -13.19 5.42 -15.27
N ILE A 65 -12.95 4.22 -14.74
CA ILE A 65 -11.63 3.72 -14.34
C ILE A 65 -10.75 3.46 -15.56
N ASN A 66 -9.48 3.88 -15.47
CA ASN A 66 -8.45 3.53 -16.43
C ASN A 66 -7.77 2.21 -16.03
N GLU A 67 -8.10 1.11 -16.70
CA GLU A 67 -7.57 -0.21 -16.36
C GLU A 67 -6.11 -0.45 -16.81
N VAL A 68 -5.56 0.43 -17.66
CA VAL A 68 -4.23 0.23 -18.27
C VAL A 68 -3.13 0.69 -17.32
N VAL A 69 -3.30 1.86 -16.70
CA VAL A 69 -2.35 2.49 -15.80
C VAL A 69 -3.09 3.42 -14.85
N GLY A 70 -2.51 3.71 -13.69
CA GLY A 70 -3.08 4.69 -12.77
C GLY A 70 -3.27 6.05 -13.41
N ASP A 71 -4.44 6.65 -13.18
CA ASP A 71 -4.90 7.86 -13.84
C ASP A 71 -5.57 8.76 -12.80
N ALA A 72 -4.81 9.77 -12.35
CA ALA A 72 -5.25 10.66 -11.29
C ALA A 72 -6.56 11.40 -11.60
N MET A 73 -6.86 11.65 -12.88
CA MET A 73 -8.11 12.30 -13.27
C MET A 73 -9.29 11.34 -13.18
N ALA A 74 -9.10 10.09 -13.62
CA ALA A 74 -10.08 9.03 -13.43
C ALA A 74 -10.31 8.76 -11.94
N ASP A 75 -9.24 8.65 -11.15
CA ASP A 75 -9.29 8.40 -9.71
C ASP A 75 -10.04 9.52 -8.96
N LEU A 76 -9.78 10.79 -9.30
CA LEU A 76 -10.52 11.94 -8.77
C LEU A 76 -12.03 11.81 -9.05
N LEU A 77 -12.42 11.51 -10.29
CA LEU A 77 -13.83 11.35 -10.65
C LEU A 77 -14.47 10.17 -9.91
N ILE A 78 -13.74 9.07 -9.72
CA ILE A 78 -14.21 7.91 -8.96
C ILE A 78 -14.41 8.26 -7.49
N VAL A 79 -13.46 8.96 -6.86
CA VAL A 79 -13.59 9.41 -5.46
C VAL A 79 -14.81 10.31 -5.30
N GLU A 80 -14.98 11.32 -6.14
CA GLU A 80 -16.14 12.22 -6.10
C GLU A 80 -17.48 11.47 -6.26
N LEU A 81 -17.53 10.49 -7.18
CA LEU A 81 -18.71 9.65 -7.37
C LEU A 81 -19.03 8.81 -6.13
N LEU A 82 -18.02 8.22 -5.49
CA LEU A 82 -18.18 7.40 -4.29
C LEU A 82 -18.62 8.23 -3.09
N LEU A 83 -17.96 9.38 -2.85
CA LEU A 83 -18.33 10.29 -1.76
C LEU A 83 -19.78 10.76 -1.91
N ARG A 84 -20.17 11.17 -3.12
CA ARG A 84 -21.55 11.55 -3.42
C ARG A 84 -22.54 10.39 -3.20
N TRP A 85 -22.17 9.17 -3.60
CA TRP A 85 -23.05 8.00 -3.46
C TRP A 85 -23.28 7.61 -2.00
N TYR A 86 -22.22 7.60 -1.19
CA TYR A 86 -22.32 7.28 0.24
C TYR A 86 -22.77 8.46 1.10
N GLY A 87 -22.86 9.66 0.54
CA GLY A 87 -23.21 10.87 1.29
C GLY A 87 -22.11 11.30 2.25
N TYR A 88 -20.86 10.97 1.94
CA TYR A 88 -19.71 11.34 2.75
C TYR A 88 -19.16 12.70 2.36
N SER A 89 -18.84 13.51 3.37
CA SER A 89 -17.88 14.60 3.21
C SER A 89 -16.45 14.04 3.24
N ILE A 90 -15.46 14.87 2.92
CA ILE A 90 -14.05 14.49 3.01
C ILE A 90 -13.69 14.13 4.46
N GLU A 91 -14.18 14.92 5.42
CA GLU A 91 -13.95 14.72 6.85
C GLU A 91 -14.60 13.43 7.36
N SER A 92 -15.81 13.11 6.89
CA SER A 92 -16.50 11.87 7.25
C SER A 92 -15.75 10.66 6.67
N TRP A 93 -15.27 10.78 5.42
CA TRP A 93 -14.47 9.73 4.79
C TRP A 93 -13.16 9.47 5.55
N GLU A 94 -12.47 10.53 6.01
CA GLU A 94 -11.24 10.45 6.79
C GLU A 94 -11.49 9.80 8.17
N HIS A 95 -12.50 10.23 8.92
CA HIS A 95 -12.65 9.86 10.33
C HIS A 95 -13.50 8.61 10.57
N ASP A 96 -14.51 8.35 9.74
CA ASP A 96 -15.54 7.34 10.06
C ASP A 96 -15.18 5.94 9.58
N LEU A 97 -14.23 5.79 8.65
CA LEU A 97 -13.85 4.48 8.11
C LEU A 97 -12.77 3.78 8.94
N TYR A 98 -11.66 4.47 9.19
CA TYR A 98 -10.55 3.98 10.00
C TYR A 98 -9.66 5.16 10.42
N ASN A 99 -8.83 4.96 11.43
CA ASN A 99 -7.81 5.93 11.83
C ASN A 99 -6.44 5.38 11.47
N ASP A 100 -5.64 6.15 10.74
CA ASP A 100 -4.25 5.80 10.45
C ASP A 100 -3.46 5.67 11.75
N ALA A 101 -2.66 4.61 11.84
CA ALA A 101 -1.65 4.52 12.90
C ALA A 101 -0.61 5.63 12.67
N PRO A 102 -0.21 6.38 13.71
CA PRO A 102 0.94 7.26 13.63
C PRO A 102 2.15 6.54 13.03
N ASN A 103 2.70 7.11 11.95
CA ASN A 103 3.76 6.47 11.19
C ASN A 103 4.83 7.45 10.71
N VAL A 104 6.03 6.92 10.49
CA VAL A 104 7.23 7.64 10.05
C VAL A 104 7.92 6.87 8.94
N GLN A 105 8.33 7.58 7.89
CA GLN A 105 9.14 7.02 6.81
C GLN A 105 10.45 7.80 6.64
N LEU A 106 11.58 7.14 6.93
CA LEU A 106 12.91 7.71 6.80
C LEU A 106 13.63 7.21 5.54
N LYS A 107 14.46 8.07 4.96
CA LYS A 107 15.38 7.74 3.86
C LYS A 107 16.81 7.81 4.40
N ILE A 108 17.53 6.71 4.38
CA ILE A 108 18.88 6.60 4.92
C ILE A 108 19.85 6.37 3.76
N PRO A 109 20.75 7.31 3.46
CA PRO A 109 21.82 7.10 2.48
C PRO A 109 22.71 5.93 2.90
N VAL A 110 23.03 5.05 1.95
CA VAL A 110 23.95 3.93 2.17
C VAL A 110 25.01 3.85 1.09
N ALA A 111 26.19 3.35 1.42
CA ALA A 111 27.27 3.19 0.45
C ALA A 111 26.91 2.12 -0.62
N ASP A 112 26.30 1.02 -0.18
CA ASP A 112 25.88 -0.09 -1.05
C ASP A 112 24.56 -0.68 -0.57
N ARG A 113 23.48 -0.36 -1.31
CA ARG A 113 22.13 -0.86 -1.02
C ARG A 113 21.97 -2.35 -1.29
N SER A 114 22.83 -2.96 -2.11
CA SER A 114 22.69 -4.37 -2.51
C SER A 114 22.97 -5.36 -1.36
N LYS A 115 23.61 -4.88 -0.29
CA LYS A 115 23.81 -5.60 0.97
C LYS A 115 22.50 -5.87 1.73
N PHE A 116 21.46 -5.09 1.45
CA PHE A 116 20.16 -5.21 2.10
C PHE A 116 19.25 -6.06 1.22
N LYS A 117 19.01 -7.31 1.63
CA LYS A 117 18.13 -8.23 0.89
C LYS A 117 16.92 -8.54 1.76
N THR A 118 15.73 -8.55 1.16
CA THR A 118 14.47 -8.79 1.88
C THR A 118 13.78 -10.07 1.40
N THR A 119 12.73 -10.48 2.11
CA THR A 119 11.70 -11.39 1.58
C THR A 119 11.00 -10.80 0.37
N TYR A 120 10.17 -11.61 -0.30
CA TYR A 120 9.44 -11.20 -1.50
C TYR A 120 8.57 -9.96 -1.26
N GLU A 121 7.86 -9.91 -0.14
CA GLU A 121 6.96 -8.81 0.24
C GLU A 121 7.70 -7.56 0.75
N GLU A 122 9.03 -7.60 0.84
CA GLU A 122 9.88 -6.51 1.34
C GLU A 122 9.63 -6.09 2.80
N THR A 123 9.00 -6.96 3.59
CA THR A 123 8.66 -6.70 5.01
C THR A 123 9.64 -7.30 6.01
N THR A 124 10.53 -8.19 5.57
CA THR A 124 11.52 -8.86 6.43
C THR A 124 12.89 -8.81 5.76
N LEU A 125 13.90 -8.36 6.50
CA LEU A 125 15.28 -8.28 6.07
C LEU A 125 15.99 -9.63 6.27
N LEU A 126 16.54 -10.20 5.20
CA LEU A 126 17.29 -11.46 5.19
C LEU A 126 18.80 -11.24 5.36
N GLU A 127 19.30 -10.11 4.85
CA GLU A 127 20.68 -9.63 4.96
C GLU A 127 20.68 -8.12 5.22
N PRO A 128 21.56 -7.59 6.09
CA PRO A 128 22.56 -8.32 6.88
C PRO A 128 21.97 -9.17 8.02
N LYS A 129 22.63 -10.29 8.34
CA LYS A 129 22.19 -11.19 9.43
C LYS A 129 22.24 -10.50 10.79
N GLY A 130 21.27 -10.78 11.66
CA GLY A 130 21.19 -10.17 12.99
C GLY A 130 20.44 -8.83 13.02
N VAL A 131 20.20 -8.19 11.88
CA VAL A 131 19.53 -6.88 11.81
C VAL A 131 18.02 -7.00 11.99
N GLN A 132 17.39 -7.99 11.35
CA GLN A 132 15.96 -8.22 11.50
C GLN A 132 15.59 -8.58 12.94
N GLU A 133 16.40 -9.38 13.61
CA GLU A 133 16.19 -9.77 15.01
C GLU A 133 16.21 -8.54 15.93
N LYS A 134 17.07 -7.55 15.63
CA LYS A 134 17.08 -6.27 16.34
C LYS A 134 15.84 -5.42 16.05
N ILE A 135 15.38 -5.38 14.79
CA ILE A 135 14.14 -4.69 14.40
C ILE A 135 12.96 -5.31 15.16
N ASP A 136 12.83 -6.64 15.17
CA ASP A 136 11.77 -7.36 15.86
C ASP A 136 11.79 -7.08 17.37
N ALA A 137 12.98 -7.02 17.97
CA ALA A 137 13.14 -6.67 19.38
C ALA A 137 12.70 -5.23 19.68
N PHE A 138 12.94 -4.26 18.78
CA PHE A 138 12.44 -2.90 18.94
C PHE A 138 10.92 -2.83 18.79
N VAL A 139 10.36 -3.48 17.76
CA VAL A 139 8.92 -3.52 17.53
C VAL A 139 8.18 -4.12 18.73
N SER A 140 8.71 -5.18 19.35
CA SER A 140 8.09 -5.83 20.51
C SER A 140 7.95 -4.94 21.76
N LYS A 141 8.64 -3.79 21.81
CA LYS A 141 8.53 -2.83 22.93
C LYS A 141 7.23 -2.03 22.89
N TYR A 142 6.59 -1.95 21.73
CA TYR A 142 5.45 -1.06 21.48
C TYR A 142 4.22 -1.88 21.04
N CYS A 143 3.07 -1.63 21.67
CA CYS A 143 1.85 -2.36 21.38
C CYS A 143 1.32 -1.99 19.99
N GLY A 144 1.05 -3.00 19.15
CA GLY A 144 0.52 -2.79 17.81
C GLY A 144 1.48 -2.09 16.84
N ALA A 145 2.77 -2.01 17.18
CA ALA A 145 3.76 -1.42 16.29
C ALA A 145 4.16 -2.37 15.16
N ARG A 146 4.60 -1.77 14.06
CA ARG A 146 5.18 -2.49 12.92
C ARG A 146 6.28 -1.64 12.32
N ALA A 147 7.39 -2.27 11.96
CA ALA A 147 8.45 -1.61 11.23
C ALA A 147 9.09 -2.57 10.24
N PHE A 148 9.61 -2.02 9.15
CA PHE A 148 10.37 -2.78 8.17
C PHE A 148 11.39 -1.90 7.46
N VAL A 149 12.40 -2.56 6.91
CA VAL A 149 13.53 -1.94 6.23
C VAL A 149 13.66 -2.56 4.85
N ARG A 150 13.80 -1.73 3.83
CA ARG A 150 14.02 -2.20 2.46
C ARG A 150 14.94 -1.27 1.67
N PRO A 151 15.76 -1.81 0.75
CA PRO A 151 16.54 -0.97 -0.16
C PRO A 151 15.62 -0.23 -1.14
N SER A 152 16.00 0.97 -1.56
CA SER A 152 15.36 1.62 -2.71
C SER A 152 15.75 0.89 -4.01
N GLY A 153 14.84 0.83 -4.98
CA GLY A 153 15.12 0.24 -6.30
C GLY A 153 15.97 1.14 -7.20
N THR A 154 15.92 2.45 -6.99
CA THR A 154 16.45 3.48 -7.90
C THR A 154 17.60 4.31 -7.32
N GLU A 155 17.80 4.26 -6.01
CA GLU A 155 18.72 5.16 -5.30
C GLU A 155 19.54 4.37 -4.27
N ASN A 156 20.78 4.79 -3.99
CA ASN A 156 21.62 4.24 -2.92
C ASN A 156 21.15 4.71 -1.53
N ILE A 157 19.91 4.35 -1.22
CA ILE A 157 19.27 4.59 0.07
C ILE A 157 18.56 3.32 0.54
N VAL A 158 18.41 3.23 1.85
CA VAL A 158 17.53 2.28 2.53
C VAL A 158 16.35 3.05 3.10
N ARG A 159 15.15 2.53 2.95
CA ARG A 159 13.92 3.10 3.50
C ARG A 159 13.58 2.37 4.79
N VAL A 160 13.32 3.15 5.83
CA VAL A 160 12.81 2.66 7.12
C VAL A 160 11.39 3.15 7.26
N TYR A 161 10.45 2.24 7.48
CA TYR A 161 9.08 2.55 7.84
C TYR A 161 8.83 2.05 9.25
N ALA A 162 8.17 2.87 10.08
CA ALA A 162 7.69 2.48 11.39
C ALA A 162 6.31 3.08 11.64
N GLU A 163 5.40 2.30 12.23
CA GLU A 163 4.10 2.73 12.74
C GLU A 163 3.93 2.22 14.17
N ALA A 164 3.23 2.99 15.01
CA ALA A 164 2.90 2.65 16.39
C ALA A 164 1.57 3.32 16.79
N GLN A 165 1.09 3.08 18.02
CA GLN A 165 -0.13 3.72 18.52
C GLN A 165 0.07 5.17 18.96
N ASP A 166 1.29 5.54 19.37
CA ASP A 166 1.66 6.90 19.73
C ASP A 166 2.67 7.49 18.73
N PRO A 167 2.51 8.77 18.32
CA PRO A 167 3.44 9.41 17.38
C PRO A 167 4.90 9.46 17.83
N LYS A 168 5.16 9.60 19.14
CA LYS A 168 6.53 9.61 19.69
C LYS A 168 7.13 8.22 19.68
N GLU A 169 6.31 7.18 19.93
CA GLU A 169 6.74 5.79 19.80
C GLU A 169 7.12 5.46 18.35
N ALA A 170 6.30 5.85 17.37
CA ALA A 170 6.59 5.63 15.96
C ALA A 170 7.89 6.34 15.54
N ALA A 171 8.09 7.58 15.99
CA ALA A 171 9.33 8.32 15.74
C ALA A 171 10.56 7.67 16.39
N THR A 172 10.45 7.29 17.67
CA THR A 172 11.54 6.62 18.40
C THR A 172 11.92 5.30 17.74
N LEU A 173 10.92 4.49 17.36
CA LEU A 173 11.13 3.23 16.66
C LEU A 173 11.84 3.42 15.32
N ALA A 174 11.42 4.43 14.53
CA ALA A 174 12.08 4.75 13.27
C ALA A 174 13.55 5.16 13.47
N ASP A 175 13.83 5.99 14.49
CA ASP A 175 15.17 6.49 14.79
C ASP A 175 16.10 5.39 15.31
N ASP A 176 15.62 4.52 16.21
CA ASP A 176 16.36 3.36 16.72
C ASP A 176 16.78 2.42 15.58
N ILE A 177 15.86 2.11 14.67
CA ILE A 177 16.15 1.30 13.48
C ILE A 177 17.12 2.05 12.55
N ALA A 178 16.93 3.36 12.36
CA ALA A 178 17.81 4.15 11.52
C ALA A 178 19.26 4.19 12.02
N CYS A 179 19.48 4.23 13.34
CA CYS A 179 20.80 4.14 13.94
C CYS A 179 21.50 2.83 13.57
N ILE A 180 20.82 1.68 13.67
CA ILE A 180 21.39 0.39 13.25
C ILE A 180 21.80 0.42 11.78
N ILE A 181 20.95 0.95 10.90
CA ILE A 181 21.25 0.99 9.46
C ILE A 181 22.48 1.89 9.18
N ARG A 182 22.62 3.01 9.91
CA ARG A 182 23.79 3.90 9.78
C ARG A 182 25.08 3.27 10.30
N GLU A 183 25.02 2.41 11.31
CA GLU A 183 26.19 1.68 11.83
C GLU A 183 26.70 0.59 10.87
N LEU A 184 25.86 0.14 9.93
CA LEU A 184 26.20 -0.89 8.93
C LEU A 184 26.86 -0.31 7.66
N ASN A 185 26.92 1.02 7.54
CA ASN A 185 27.53 1.72 6.41
C ASN A 185 29.05 1.71 6.46
#